data_AF-A0A1V3RPJ8-F1
#
_entry.id   AF-A0A1V3RPJ8-F1
#
_cell.length_a   1.000
_cell.length_b   1.000
_cell.length_c   1.000
_cell.angle_alpha   90.00
_cell.angle_beta   90.00
_cell.angle_gamma   90.00
#
_symmetry.space_group_name_H-M   'P 1'
#
loop_
_entity.id
_entity.type
_entity.pdbx_description
1 polymer ?
#
loop_
_entity_poly.entity_id
_entity_poly.type
_entity_poly.pdbx_seq_one_letter_code
_entity_poly.pdbx_strand_id
1 'polypeptide(L)'
;MRSLLLALHLIFASIWLGCILTEALFERALLAEDRAAHLVLARLHLRVDKLIELPAILGVLGTGLALCSPSWPRTPSFYVMAGTGVAAIGLNVFCVWLVYRRRSAASTGAWSMFDRLDHIQHKAGAGVLLLVLTALVASVWGRV
;
A
#
# COMPACT_ATOMS: atom_id res chain seq x y z
N MET A 1 -10.56 -24.44 -8.82
CA MET A 1 -10.35 -23.06 -9.34
C MET A 1 -10.43 -21.99 -8.24
N ARG A 2 -11.45 -21.98 -7.37
CA ARG A 2 -11.58 -20.98 -6.30
C ARG A 2 -10.42 -20.94 -5.30
N SER A 3 -9.85 -22.09 -4.95
CA SER A 3 -8.68 -22.16 -4.05
C SER A 3 -7.41 -21.57 -4.67
N LEU A 4 -7.21 -21.77 -5.98
CA LEU A 4 -6.10 -21.14 -6.72
C LEU A 4 -6.26 -19.62 -6.74
N LEU A 5 -7.48 -19.13 -7.00
CA LEU A 5 -7.78 -17.70 -7.00
C LEU A 5 -7.54 -17.07 -5.62
N LEU A 6 -7.94 -17.75 -4.54
CA LEU A 6 -7.65 -17.33 -3.17
C LEU A 6 -6.14 -17.32 -2.88
N ALA A 7 -5.41 -18.34 -3.31
CA ALA A 7 -3.96 -18.37 -3.17
C ALA A 7 -3.29 -17.20 -3.88
N LEU A 8 -3.70 -16.90 -5.12
CA LEU A 8 -3.22 -15.73 -5.87
C LEU A 8 -3.54 -14.42 -5.14
N HIS A 9 -4.74 -14.27 -4.61
CA HIS A 9 -5.13 -13.09 -3.83
C HIS A 9 -4.20 -12.87 -2.64
N LEU A 10 -3.92 -13.93 -1.87
CA LEU A 10 -3.03 -13.88 -0.71
C LEU A 10 -1.58 -13.60 -1.11
N ILE A 11 -1.11 -14.13 -2.24
CA ILE A 11 0.23 -13.83 -2.78
C ILE A 11 0.33 -12.34 -3.12
N PHE A 12 -0.61 -11.78 -3.87
CA PHE A 12 -0.61 -10.36 -4.20
C PHE A 12 -0.71 -9.48 -2.95
N ALA A 13 -1.57 -9.83 -1.99
CA ALA A 13 -1.69 -9.11 -0.73
C ALA A 13 -0.38 -9.15 0.09
N SER A 14 0.32 -10.28 0.06
CA SER A 14 1.60 -10.46 0.76
C SER A 14 2.73 -9.67 0.09
N ILE A 15 2.78 -9.63 -1.24
CA ILE A 15 3.71 -8.77 -2.00
C ILE A 15 3.45 -7.29 -1.67
N TRP A 16 2.18 -6.88 -1.66
CA TRP A 16 1.80 -5.51 -1.34
C TRP A 16 2.17 -5.14 0.11
N LEU A 17 1.86 -6.00 1.09
CA LEU A 17 2.27 -5.79 2.47
C LEU A 17 3.80 -5.70 2.61
N GLY A 18 4.53 -6.53 1.87
CA GLY A 18 5.99 -6.46 1.79
C GLY A 18 6.50 -5.10 1.30
N CYS A 19 5.84 -4.48 0.31
CA CYS A 19 6.19 -3.14 -0.17
C CYS A 19 6.01 -2.09 0.94
N ILE A 20 4.85 -2.09 1.61
CA ILE A 20 4.54 -1.16 2.71
C ILE A 20 5.57 -1.28 3.84
N LEU A 21 5.94 -2.51 4.22
CA LEU A 21 6.94 -2.76 5.27
C LEU A 21 8.34 -2.30 4.83
N THR A 22 8.70 -2.54 3.58
CA THR A 22 10.00 -2.14 3.03
C THR A 22 10.13 -0.62 2.99
N GLU A 23 9.06 0.11 2.67
CA GLU A 23 9.02 1.57 2.71
C GLU A 23 9.32 2.09 4.13
N ALA A 24 8.65 1.53 5.15
CA ALA A 24 8.88 1.91 6.55
C ALA A 24 10.32 1.60 7.02
N LEU A 25 10.96 0.57 6.47
CA LEU A 25 12.35 0.22 6.78
C LEU A 25 13.35 1.12 6.06
N PHE A 26 13.12 1.46 4.79
CA PHE A 26 14.01 2.34 4.03
C PHE A 26 14.13 3.72 4.66
N GLU A 27 13.02 4.29 5.13
CA GLU A 27 13.07 5.57 5.83
C GLU A 27 13.93 5.52 7.09
N ARG A 28 13.81 4.45 7.89
CA ARG A 28 14.66 4.28 9.08
C ARG A 28 16.15 4.16 8.75
N ALA A 29 16.47 3.49 7.64
CA ALA A 29 17.85 3.28 7.22
C ALA A 29 18.49 4.53 6.59
N LEU A 30 17.71 5.42 5.97
CA LEU A 30 18.20 6.53 5.14
C LEU A 30 18.03 7.93 5.77
N LEU A 31 17.52 8.02 7.00
CA LEU A 31 17.34 9.28 7.76
C LEU A 31 18.64 10.09 8.00
N ALA A 32 19.82 9.57 7.62
CA ALA A 32 21.12 10.17 7.88
C ALA A 32 21.85 10.73 6.63
N GLU A 33 21.24 10.71 5.44
CA GLU A 33 21.95 11.03 4.20
C GLU A 33 21.60 12.42 3.58
N ASP A 34 22.38 12.84 2.58
CA ASP A 34 22.29 14.15 1.95
C ASP A 34 21.07 14.32 0.99
N ARG A 35 20.92 15.51 0.41
CA ARG A 35 19.83 15.80 -0.55
C ARG A 35 19.92 15.02 -1.86
N ALA A 36 21.12 14.59 -2.29
CA ALA A 36 21.28 13.71 -3.45
C ALA A 36 20.79 12.29 -3.15
N ALA A 37 21.00 11.78 -1.93
CA ALA A 37 20.43 10.50 -1.49
C ALA A 37 18.89 10.54 -1.48
N HIS A 38 18.29 11.64 -1.01
CA HIS A 38 16.83 11.83 -1.05
C HIS A 38 16.27 11.79 -2.49
N LEU A 39 17.00 12.30 -3.49
CA LEU A 39 16.61 12.21 -4.90
C LEU A 39 16.66 10.77 -5.42
N VAL A 40 17.70 10.03 -5.06
CA VAL A 40 17.84 8.61 -5.43
C VAL A 40 16.71 7.81 -4.80
N LEU A 41 16.43 8.02 -3.52
CA LEU A 41 15.34 7.38 -2.80
C LEU A 41 13.97 7.70 -3.41
N ALA A 42 13.69 8.96 -3.72
CA ALA A 42 12.42 9.34 -4.36
C ALA A 42 12.24 8.69 -5.75
N ARG A 43 13.33 8.49 -6.51
CA ARG A 43 13.28 7.77 -7.80
C ARG A 43 13.11 6.27 -7.62
N LEU A 44 13.78 5.69 -6.63
CA LEU A 44 13.67 4.27 -6.32
C LEU A 44 12.25 3.94 -5.83
N HIS A 45 11.72 4.73 -4.90
CA HIS A 45 10.37 4.57 -4.38
C HIS A 45 9.34 4.57 -5.52
N LEU A 46 9.38 5.59 -6.38
CA LEU A 46 8.48 5.64 -7.54
C LEU A 46 8.61 4.42 -8.48
N ARG A 47 9.80 3.82 -8.62
CA ARG A 47 9.97 2.60 -9.42
C ARG A 47 9.34 1.39 -8.75
N VAL A 48 9.53 1.23 -7.44
CA VAL A 48 8.92 0.14 -6.65
C VAL A 48 7.40 0.25 -6.72
N ASP A 49 6.84 1.45 -6.50
CA ASP A 49 5.39 1.68 -6.55
C ASP A 49 4.81 1.27 -7.90
N LYS A 50 5.46 1.68 -9.00
CA LYS A 50 4.96 1.38 -10.35
C LYS A 50 5.12 -0.07 -10.77
N LEU A 51 6.25 -0.69 -10.43
CA LEU A 51 6.64 -2.00 -10.99
C LEU A 51 6.23 -3.17 -10.10
N ILE A 52 6.04 -2.94 -8.80
CA ILE A 52 5.77 -3.99 -7.82
C ILE A 52 4.47 -3.70 -7.11
N GLU A 53 4.36 -2.54 -6.45
CA GLU A 53 3.24 -2.26 -5.57
C GLU A 53 1.91 -2.13 -6.31
N LEU A 54 1.85 -1.30 -7.35
CA LEU A 54 0.65 -1.07 -8.13
C LEU A 54 0.17 -2.35 -8.84
N PRO A 55 1.04 -3.16 -9.49
CA PRO A 55 0.65 -4.48 -9.98
C PRO A 55 0.10 -5.41 -8.88
N ALA A 56 0.69 -5.40 -7.68
CA ALA A 56 0.21 -6.19 -6.56
C ALA A 56 -1.18 -5.72 -6.10
N ILE A 57 -1.40 -4.41 -5.96
CA ILE A 57 -2.71 -3.83 -5.61
C ILE A 57 -3.77 -4.17 -6.66
N LEU A 58 -3.45 -4.05 -7.94
CA LEU A 58 -4.34 -4.44 -9.03
C LEU A 58 -4.64 -5.95 -8.99
N GLY A 59 -3.65 -6.77 -8.65
CA GLY A 59 -3.81 -8.20 -8.40
C GLY A 59 -4.78 -8.48 -7.23
N VAL A 60 -4.63 -7.81 -6.10
CA VAL A 60 -5.54 -7.90 -4.94
C VAL A 60 -6.95 -7.50 -5.34
N LEU A 61 -7.12 -6.36 -6.01
CA LEU A 61 -8.43 -5.87 -6.44
C LEU A 61 -9.08 -6.84 -7.43
N GLY A 62 -8.37 -7.24 -8.49
CA GLY A 62 -8.90 -8.13 -9.51
C GLY A 62 -9.28 -9.51 -8.96
N THR A 63 -8.40 -10.11 -8.15
CA THR A 63 -8.69 -11.40 -7.52
C THR A 63 -9.78 -11.30 -6.46
N GLY A 64 -9.84 -10.21 -5.70
CA GLY A 64 -10.90 -9.95 -4.71
C GLY A 64 -12.27 -9.80 -5.36
N LEU A 65 -12.35 -9.05 -6.47
CA LEU A 65 -13.55 -8.94 -7.29
C LEU A 65 -13.95 -10.28 -7.92
N ALA A 66 -12.99 -11.08 -8.37
CA ALA A 66 -13.29 -12.41 -8.91
C ALA A 66 -13.73 -13.42 -7.82
N LEU A 67 -13.38 -13.18 -6.56
CA LEU A 67 -13.88 -13.93 -5.41
C LEU A 67 -15.29 -13.48 -4.98
N CYS A 68 -15.84 -12.41 -5.58
CA CYS A 68 -17.23 -11.98 -5.41
C CYS A 68 -18.21 -13.11 -5.68
N SER A 69 -19.09 -13.34 -4.71
CA SER A 69 -20.09 -14.39 -4.79
C SER A 69 -21.36 -13.91 -4.10
N PRO A 70 -22.55 -14.20 -4.67
CA PRO A 70 -23.83 -13.91 -4.01
C PRO A 70 -23.97 -14.56 -2.62
N SER A 71 -23.19 -15.61 -2.37
CA SER A 71 -23.16 -16.37 -1.12
C SER A 71 -22.14 -15.83 -0.10
N TRP A 72 -21.72 -14.58 -0.23
CA TRP A 72 -20.78 -13.97 0.71
C TRP A 72 -21.33 -13.93 2.14
N PRO A 73 -20.48 -14.18 3.16
CA PRO A 73 -20.89 -14.03 4.55
C PRO A 73 -21.39 -12.62 4.82
N ARG A 74 -22.57 -12.50 5.43
CA ARG A 74 -23.14 -11.22 5.89
C ARG A 74 -22.76 -10.94 7.34
N THR A 75 -21.52 -11.24 7.70
CA THR A 75 -21.00 -11.04 9.06
C THR A 75 -20.35 -9.66 9.19
N PRO A 76 -20.39 -9.04 10.38
CA PRO A 76 -19.69 -7.77 10.62
C PRO A 76 -18.19 -7.85 10.30
N SER A 77 -17.54 -8.97 10.62
CA SER A 77 -16.12 -9.22 10.33
C SER A 77 -15.83 -9.19 8.83
N PHE A 78 -16.71 -9.75 8.00
CA PHE A 78 -16.57 -9.70 6.54
C PHE A 78 -16.65 -8.25 6.02
N TYR A 79 -17.61 -7.47 6.51
CA TYR A 79 -17.75 -6.07 6.09
C TYR A 79 -16.56 -5.21 6.53
N VAL A 80 -16.04 -5.41 7.75
CA VAL A 80 -14.83 -4.72 8.22
C VAL A 80 -13.63 -5.11 7.34
N MET A 81 -13.43 -6.40 7.08
CA MET A 81 -12.35 -6.90 6.22
C MET A 81 -12.41 -6.27 4.82
N ALA A 82 -13.56 -6.36 4.16
CA ALA A 82 -13.73 -5.86 2.80
C ALA A 82 -13.64 -4.32 2.75
N GLY A 83 -14.30 -3.62 3.69
CA GLY A 83 -14.31 -2.17 3.75
C GLY A 83 -12.94 -1.57 4.00
N THR A 84 -12.19 -2.13 4.97
CA THR A 84 -10.82 -1.67 5.27
C THR A 84 -9.85 -2.03 4.15
N GLY A 85 -10.01 -3.18 3.49
CA GLY A 85 -9.24 -3.54 2.30
C GLY A 85 -9.44 -2.55 1.14
N VAL A 86 -10.69 -2.19 0.83
CA VAL A 86 -10.99 -1.18 -0.21
C VAL A 86 -10.47 0.20 0.18
N ALA A 87 -10.64 0.60 1.44
CA ALA A 87 -10.10 1.86 1.95
C ALA A 87 -8.57 1.91 1.87
N ALA A 88 -7.88 0.80 2.17
CA ALA A 88 -6.43 0.69 2.06
C ALA A 88 -5.98 0.92 0.60
N ILE A 89 -6.66 0.30 -0.37
CA ILE A 89 -6.37 0.49 -1.80
C ILE A 89 -6.54 1.97 -2.18
N GLY A 90 -7.63 2.60 -1.77
CA GLY A 90 -7.89 4.02 -2.05
C GLY A 90 -6.83 4.94 -1.46
N LEU A 91 -6.45 4.71 -0.19
CA LEU A 91 -5.40 5.49 0.47
C LEU A 91 -4.02 5.26 -0.18
N ASN A 92 -3.74 4.05 -0.67
CA ASN A 92 -2.50 3.75 -1.37
C ASN A 92 -2.40 4.45 -2.73
N VAL A 93 -3.51 4.54 -3.47
CA VAL A 93 -3.57 5.33 -4.71
C VAL A 93 -3.24 6.80 -4.42
N PHE A 94 -3.70 7.32 -3.29
CA PHE A 94 -3.32 8.65 -2.82
C PHE A 94 -1.82 8.75 -2.46
N CYS A 95 -1.23 7.73 -1.82
CA CYS A 95 0.22 7.66 -1.58
C CYS A 95 1.02 7.71 -2.89
N VAL A 96 0.63 6.93 -3.90
CA VAL A 96 1.30 6.95 -5.22
C VAL A 96 1.29 8.36 -5.81
N TRP A 97 0.14 9.06 -5.76
CA TRP A 97 0.06 10.45 -6.21
C TRP A 97 1.01 11.39 -5.44
N LEU A 98 1.14 11.22 -4.12
CA LEU A 98 2.10 11.97 -3.31
C LEU A 98 3.54 11.67 -3.73
N VAL A 99 3.90 10.41 -4.00
CA VAL A 99 5.26 10.02 -4.43
C VAL A 99 5.63 10.67 -5.77
N TYR A 100 4.69 10.73 -6.72
CA TYR A 100 4.92 11.48 -7.97
C TYR A 100 5.20 12.96 -7.72
N ARG A 101 4.40 13.62 -6.86
CA ARG A 101 4.60 15.04 -6.52
C ARG A 101 5.89 15.27 -5.75
N ARG A 102 6.23 14.37 -4.82
CA ARG A 102 7.46 14.39 -4.02
C ARG A 102 8.68 14.31 -4.95
N ARG A 103 8.68 13.38 -5.91
CA ARG A 103 9.73 13.31 -6.95
C ARG A 103 9.82 14.61 -7.76
N SER A 104 8.70 15.17 -8.18
CA SER A 104 8.68 16.42 -8.95
C SER A 104 9.31 17.57 -8.17
N ALA A 105 8.92 17.75 -6.90
CA ALA A 105 9.47 18.78 -6.02
C ALA A 105 10.98 18.59 -5.80
N ALA A 106 11.42 17.35 -5.63
CA ALA A 106 12.84 17.03 -5.51
C ALA A 106 13.61 17.45 -6.79
N SER A 107 13.06 17.11 -7.97
CA SER A 107 13.71 17.41 -9.25
C SER A 107 13.82 18.90 -9.58
N THR A 108 12.97 19.74 -8.99
CA THR A 108 13.01 21.20 -9.14
C THR A 108 13.71 21.90 -7.97
N GLY A 109 14.32 21.14 -7.04
CA GLY A 109 14.99 21.70 -5.85
C GLY A 109 14.05 22.35 -4.83
N ALA A 110 12.74 22.10 -4.92
CA ALA A 110 11.72 22.65 -4.02
C ALA A 110 11.64 21.85 -2.71
N TRP A 111 12.71 21.90 -1.91
CA TRP A 111 12.90 21.05 -0.73
C TRP A 111 11.85 21.25 0.37
N SER A 112 11.35 22.46 0.57
CA SER A 112 10.26 22.70 1.53
C SER A 112 8.95 21.98 1.15
N MET A 113 8.64 21.92 -0.15
CA MET A 113 7.51 21.16 -0.66
C MET A 113 7.77 19.65 -0.56
N PHE A 114 8.99 19.21 -0.86
CA PHE A 114 9.41 17.82 -0.69
C PHE A 114 9.16 17.35 0.76
N ASP A 115 9.72 18.07 1.73
CA ASP A 115 9.64 17.70 3.16
C ASP A 115 8.18 17.67 3.65
N ARG A 116 7.32 18.58 3.16
CA ARG A 116 5.88 18.57 3.46
C ARG A 116 5.17 17.36 2.87
N LEU A 117 5.41 17.06 1.60
CA LEU A 117 4.78 15.93 0.91
C LEU A 117 5.23 14.59 1.51
N ASP A 118 6.51 14.49 1.86
CA ASP A 118 7.11 13.36 2.55
C ASP A 118 6.38 13.04 3.87
N HIS A 119 6.20 14.06 4.73
CA HIS A 119 5.49 13.88 5.99
C HIS A 119 4.02 13.46 5.83
N ILE A 120 3.35 13.95 4.78
CA ILE A 120 1.97 13.53 4.46
C ILE A 120 1.95 12.09 3.97
N GLN A 121 2.87 11.73 3.07
CA GLN A 121 3.00 10.37 2.54
C GLN A 121 3.24 9.38 3.67
N HIS A 122 4.13 9.69 4.62
CA HIS A 122 4.40 8.81 5.76
C HIS A 122 3.15 8.53 6.60
N LYS A 123 2.36 9.57 6.92
CA LYS A 123 1.10 9.40 7.65
C LYS A 123 0.08 8.59 6.87
N ALA A 124 -0.01 8.83 5.55
CA ALA A 124 -0.90 8.08 4.68
C ALA A 124 -0.48 6.61 4.59
N GLY A 125 0.81 6.32 4.39
CA GLY A 125 1.37 4.96 4.36
C GLY A 125 1.16 4.21 5.67
N ALA A 126 1.37 4.85 6.83
CA ALA A 126 1.01 4.28 8.13
C ALA A 126 -0.49 3.96 8.22
N GLY A 127 -1.34 4.83 7.68
CA GLY A 127 -2.77 4.57 7.55
C GLY A 127 -3.09 3.35 6.68
N VAL A 128 -2.40 3.17 5.55
CA VAL A 128 -2.55 1.98 4.69
C VAL A 128 -2.20 0.73 5.49
N LEU A 129 -1.07 0.72 6.19
CA LEU A 129 -0.65 -0.41 7.00
C LEU A 129 -1.71 -0.79 8.05
N LEU A 130 -2.23 0.20 8.78
CA LEU A 130 -3.28 -0.03 9.78
C LEU A 130 -4.55 -0.63 9.16
N LEU A 131 -4.96 -0.16 7.98
CA LEU A 131 -6.13 -0.68 7.28
C LEU A 131 -5.90 -2.13 6.80
N VAL A 132 -4.72 -2.43 6.25
CA VAL A 132 -4.36 -3.79 5.83
C VAL A 132 -4.32 -4.75 7.02
N LEU A 133 -3.72 -4.35 8.14
CA LEU A 133 -3.70 -5.15 9.36
C LEU A 133 -5.10 -5.38 9.93
N THR A 134 -5.95 -4.35 9.90
CA THR A 134 -7.36 -4.47 10.33
C THR A 134 -8.10 -5.46 9.42
N ALA A 135 -7.89 -5.41 8.11
CA ALA A 135 -8.48 -6.35 7.17
C ALA A 135 -8.04 -7.79 7.49
N LEU A 136 -6.75 -8.01 7.73
CA LEU A 136 -6.19 -9.31 8.09
C LEU A 136 -6.79 -9.85 9.39
N VAL A 137 -6.81 -9.04 10.45
CA VAL A 137 -7.36 -9.44 11.76
C VAL A 137 -8.85 -9.78 11.63
N ALA A 138 -9.63 -8.94 10.96
CA ALA A 138 -11.05 -9.19 10.71
C ALA A 138 -11.28 -10.49 9.90
N SER A 139 -10.39 -10.79 8.94
CA SER A 139 -10.45 -12.01 8.15
C SER A 139 -10.16 -13.29 8.96
N VAL A 140 -9.34 -13.20 10.02
CA VAL A 140 -9.01 -14.34 10.89
C VAL A 140 -10.10 -14.51 11.94
N TRP A 141 -10.49 -13.42 12.60
CA TRP A 141 -11.52 -13.42 13.63
C TRP A 141 -12.85 -13.94 13.12
N GLY A 142 -13.23 -13.62 11.88
CA GLY A 142 -14.47 -14.12 11.27
C GLY A 142 -14.50 -15.63 10.98
N ARG A 143 -13.40 -16.37 11.23
CA ARG A 143 -13.32 -17.83 11.04
C ARG A 143 -13.31 -18.62 12.36
N VAL A 144 -13.14 -17.92 13.48
CA VAL A 144 -13.22 -18.48 14.85
C VAL A 144 -14.66 -18.34 15.32
#